data_AF-A0A2T0KHY4-F1
#
_entry.id   AF-A0A2T0KHY4-F1
#
_cell.length_a   1.000
_cell.length_b   1.000
_cell.length_c   1.000
_cell.angle_alpha   90.00
_cell.angle_beta   90.00
_cell.angle_gamma   90.00
#
_symmetry.space_group_name_H-M   'P 1'
#
loop_
_entity.id
_entity.type
_entity.pdbx_description
1 polymer ?
#
loop_
_entity_poly.entity_id
_entity_poly.type
_entity_poly.pdbx_seq_one_letter_code
_entity_poly.pdbx_strand_id
1 'polypeptide(L)'
;MALSTTFTGMFGIRHPIVLAPMGGTAGGALASAVSRAGGLGMLGAGDGDPDWLAREVSLLTARTDRPWGVGFLTWAIDADAVARALAYQPRAVMFSFGDPSPYAEMVRRSEAALIIQVTDLDEARRAAGLGADVIVAQGTEAGGHGARHGRSTLPFVPVVADLVRPVPVLAAGGIADGRGVAAALALGAAGAVIGTRFQATTESLADPVIVKAILDGRGRDTERSSVLDVVRGSKWPPAYTARTLGHPHLDRWRGREDEAGTDPRARQDYRDDRERGVIPPQPVWAGEAVDLINELPSAVDLVAALARQAGDALAGAAGLLSERPDDELPVTPEWFRFTVVDERTTVVDEPYTRDLLHANAWHLRGRDRDVLVDCGLGVAALVPLLRERFDREPVLVLTHAHLDHMGSAHEFGEVWAHPLEAVEDPAPGSLLGPVLAAQLGLDVTMPAHLLKARPDVDFDPETYRVRPARRTRALADGDVVDLGDRALQVLHLPGHSPGSVVLFDAADGTLFSGDVVYDDELLDYLPGGDPERYAHSLRRLRDLPVDLVHPGHGPSFGRKRLHQLIDDYLRVGRAR
;
A
#
# COMPACT_ATOMS: atom_id res chain seq x y z
N MET A 1 9.10 -4.30 -2.78
CA MET A 1 7.63 -4.17 -2.79
C MET A 1 7.23 -2.80 -3.33
N ALA A 2 6.13 -2.71 -4.08
CA ALA A 2 5.50 -1.42 -4.37
C ALA A 2 4.63 -1.03 -3.17
N LEU A 3 4.65 0.24 -2.77
CA LEU A 3 3.81 0.75 -1.68
C LEU A 3 2.63 1.45 -2.33
N SER A 4 1.45 0.86 -2.26
CA SER A 4 0.23 1.40 -2.87
C SER A 4 -0.59 2.18 -1.84
N THR A 5 -0.96 3.41 -2.20
CA THR A 5 -1.83 4.31 -1.43
C THR A 5 -2.81 5.04 -2.37
N THR A 6 -3.82 5.70 -1.81
CA THR A 6 -4.75 6.57 -2.58
C THR A 6 -3.99 7.59 -3.45
N PHE A 7 -2.89 8.15 -2.94
CA PHE A 7 -2.05 9.08 -3.70
C PHE A 7 -1.37 8.40 -4.89
N THR A 8 -0.82 7.20 -4.72
CA THR A 8 -0.20 6.48 -5.85
C THR A 8 -1.19 6.12 -6.94
N GLY A 9 -2.42 5.73 -6.56
CA GLY A 9 -3.51 5.46 -7.50
C GLY A 9 -3.95 6.71 -8.26
N MET A 10 -4.06 7.86 -7.57
CA MET A 10 -4.42 9.15 -8.16
C MET A 10 -3.46 9.59 -9.27
N PHE A 11 -2.14 9.40 -9.06
CA PHE A 11 -1.13 9.83 -10.02
C PHE A 11 -0.61 8.72 -10.95
N GLY A 12 -1.00 7.46 -10.75
CA GLY A 12 -0.48 6.31 -11.52
C GLY A 12 1.02 6.08 -11.31
N ILE A 13 1.53 6.33 -10.10
CA ILE A 13 2.93 6.16 -9.72
C ILE A 13 3.11 4.91 -8.84
N ARG A 14 4.36 4.44 -8.64
CA ARG A 14 4.66 3.18 -7.92
C ARG A 14 4.92 3.36 -6.42
N HIS A 15 5.42 4.53 -6.04
CA HIS A 15 5.87 4.79 -4.68
C HIS A 15 5.28 6.11 -4.19
N PRO A 16 4.83 6.20 -2.93
CA PRO A 16 4.23 7.39 -2.35
C PRO A 16 5.31 8.40 -1.93
N ILE A 17 6.24 8.67 -2.84
CA ILE A 17 7.44 9.48 -2.64
C ILE A 17 7.38 10.64 -3.63
N VAL A 18 7.43 11.85 -3.10
CA VAL A 18 7.40 13.08 -3.89
C VAL A 18 8.68 13.86 -3.65
N LEU A 19 9.30 14.30 -4.74
CA LEU A 19 10.39 15.28 -4.68
C LEU A 19 9.80 16.64 -4.27
N ALA A 20 10.33 17.27 -3.22
CA ALA A 20 9.93 18.63 -2.89
C ALA A 20 10.33 19.60 -4.03
N PRO A 21 9.44 20.52 -4.47
CA PRO A 21 9.76 21.54 -5.45
C PRO A 21 10.66 22.63 -4.83
N MET A 22 11.96 22.37 -4.81
CA MET A 22 12.96 23.25 -4.21
C MET A 22 13.57 24.20 -5.24
N GLY A 23 13.28 25.51 -5.11
CA GLY A 23 13.86 26.54 -5.98
C GLY A 23 15.39 26.49 -6.01
N GLY A 24 15.97 26.51 -7.21
CA GLY A 24 17.43 26.41 -7.41
C GLY A 24 18.05 25.04 -7.13
N THR A 25 17.26 24.03 -6.74
CA THR A 25 17.74 22.64 -6.52
C THR A 25 17.01 21.62 -7.38
N ALA A 26 15.67 21.65 -7.40
CA ALA A 26 14.84 20.68 -8.08
C ALA A 26 14.62 21.04 -9.56
N GLY A 27 15.65 20.80 -10.38
CA GLY A 27 15.60 20.96 -11.83
C GLY A 27 15.04 19.73 -12.58
N GLY A 28 15.03 19.82 -13.91
CA GLY A 28 14.44 18.82 -14.80
C GLY A 28 15.13 17.46 -14.76
N ALA A 29 16.45 17.43 -14.58
CA ALA A 29 17.19 16.17 -14.44
C ALA A 29 16.74 15.39 -13.19
N LEU A 30 16.67 16.06 -12.04
CA LEU A 30 16.25 15.47 -10.77
C LEU A 30 14.78 15.05 -10.78
N ALA A 31 13.88 15.94 -11.21
CA ALA A 31 12.46 15.63 -11.31
C ALA A 31 12.19 14.46 -12.27
N SER A 32 12.90 14.41 -13.41
CA SER A 32 12.80 13.29 -14.33
C SER A 32 13.28 11.98 -13.71
N ALA A 33 14.41 12.00 -12.99
CA ALA A 33 14.96 10.81 -12.34
C ALA A 33 13.98 10.23 -11.29
N VAL A 34 13.39 11.08 -10.45
CA VAL A 34 12.38 10.65 -9.46
C VAL A 34 11.14 10.07 -10.15
N SER A 35 10.67 10.71 -11.23
CA SER A 35 9.49 10.26 -11.99
C SER A 35 9.72 8.89 -12.65
N ARG A 36 10.90 8.68 -13.28
CA ARG A 36 11.28 7.37 -13.86
C ARG A 36 11.40 6.27 -12.80
N ALA A 37 11.86 6.64 -11.60
CA ALA A 37 11.96 5.72 -10.48
C ALA A 37 10.58 5.38 -9.88
N GLY A 38 9.51 6.04 -10.31
CA GLY A 38 8.14 5.75 -9.91
C GLY A 38 7.66 6.51 -8.69
N GLY A 39 8.36 7.57 -8.28
CA GLY A 39 7.79 8.63 -7.43
C GLY A 39 7.17 9.75 -8.29
N LEU A 40 6.75 10.84 -7.66
CA LEU A 40 6.35 12.08 -8.34
C LEU A 40 7.50 13.08 -8.32
N GLY A 41 8.11 13.33 -9.47
CA GLY A 41 9.11 14.39 -9.62
C GLY A 41 8.45 15.76 -9.73
N MET A 42 8.90 16.73 -8.92
CA MET A 42 8.39 18.10 -8.94
C MET A 42 9.50 19.09 -9.31
N LEU A 43 9.25 19.95 -10.29
CA LEU A 43 10.11 21.09 -10.60
C LEU A 43 9.93 22.19 -9.55
N GLY A 44 11.03 22.76 -9.06
CA GLY A 44 11.03 23.90 -8.16
C GLY A 44 11.04 25.23 -8.89
N ALA A 45 9.91 25.64 -9.46
CA ALA A 45 9.81 26.87 -10.27
C ALA A 45 9.90 28.17 -9.46
N GLY A 46 9.80 28.09 -8.12
CA GLY A 46 10.09 29.23 -7.25
C GLY A 46 9.17 30.43 -7.52
N ASP A 47 9.74 31.51 -8.04
CA ASP A 47 9.10 32.76 -8.43
C ASP A 47 8.53 32.77 -9.87
N GLY A 48 8.66 31.67 -10.61
CA GLY A 48 8.03 31.50 -11.91
C GLY A 48 8.82 32.10 -13.08
N ASP A 49 10.15 32.15 -12.99
CA ASP A 49 11.05 32.52 -14.09
C ASP A 49 10.73 31.71 -15.37
N PRO A 50 10.31 32.38 -16.45
CA PRO A 50 9.85 31.71 -17.67
C PRO A 50 10.99 30.99 -18.42
N ASP A 51 12.20 31.56 -18.44
CA ASP A 51 13.34 31.01 -19.17
C ASP A 51 13.89 29.78 -18.45
N TRP A 52 13.96 29.86 -17.12
CA TRP A 52 14.32 28.73 -16.28
C TRP A 52 13.32 27.58 -16.45
N LEU A 53 12.02 27.88 -16.37
CA LEU A 53 10.97 26.87 -16.48
C LEU A 53 11.01 26.17 -17.85
N ALA A 54 11.13 26.92 -18.94
CA ALA A 54 11.21 26.35 -20.29
C ALA A 54 12.42 25.40 -20.44
N ARG A 55 13.59 25.81 -19.92
CA ARG A 55 14.80 24.98 -19.94
C ARG A 55 14.61 23.69 -19.15
N GLU A 56 14.12 23.77 -17.91
CA GLU A 56 14.01 22.61 -17.03
C GLU A 56 12.91 21.65 -17.48
N VAL A 57 11.79 22.15 -18.00
CA VAL A 57 10.74 21.30 -18.61
C VAL A 57 11.29 20.55 -19.82
N SER A 58 12.07 21.22 -20.69
CA SER A 58 12.71 20.55 -21.83
C SER A 58 13.65 19.43 -21.40
N LEU A 59 14.46 19.65 -20.34
CA LEU A 59 15.33 18.62 -19.78
C LEU A 59 14.54 17.46 -19.16
N LEU A 60 13.39 17.75 -18.54
CA LEU A 60 12.54 16.75 -17.92
C LEU A 60 11.90 15.84 -18.97
N THR A 61 11.18 16.44 -19.93
CA THR A 61 10.37 15.71 -20.93
C THR A 61 11.22 14.98 -21.96
N ALA A 62 12.46 15.43 -22.21
CA ALA A 62 13.41 14.69 -23.03
C ALA A 62 13.81 13.32 -22.44
N ARG A 63 13.54 13.07 -21.15
CA ARG A 63 14.01 11.88 -20.43
C ARG A 63 12.89 11.02 -19.86
N THR A 64 11.65 11.52 -19.79
CA THR A 64 10.52 10.77 -19.22
C THR A 64 9.18 11.24 -19.75
N ASP A 65 8.27 10.28 -19.95
CA ASP A 65 6.83 10.47 -20.18
C ASP A 65 6.01 10.24 -18.89
N ARG A 66 6.67 9.81 -17.80
CA ARG A 66 6.04 9.59 -16.49
C ARG A 66 5.48 10.89 -15.88
N PRO A 67 4.45 10.79 -15.02
CA PRO A 67 3.88 11.92 -14.29
C PRO A 67 4.93 12.77 -13.59
N TRP A 68 4.83 14.08 -13.78
CA TRP A 68 5.64 15.09 -13.12
C TRP A 68 4.77 16.28 -12.74
N GLY A 69 5.24 17.12 -11.83
CA GLY A 69 4.56 18.36 -11.47
C GLY A 69 5.52 19.53 -11.27
N VAL A 70 4.96 20.67 -10.89
CA VAL A 70 5.68 21.92 -10.70
C VAL A 70 5.21 22.58 -9.41
N GLY A 71 6.10 23.21 -8.66
CA GLY A 71 5.77 23.94 -7.44
C GLY A 71 6.27 25.37 -7.42
N PHE A 72 5.52 26.22 -6.72
CA PHE A 72 5.73 27.66 -6.65
C PHE A 72 5.76 28.18 -5.21
N LEU A 73 6.48 29.29 -5.02
CA LEU A 73 6.34 30.18 -3.88
C LEU A 73 5.14 31.10 -4.13
N THR A 74 4.00 30.80 -3.54
CA THR A 74 2.71 31.45 -3.84
C THR A 74 2.78 32.97 -3.68
N TRP A 75 3.53 33.46 -2.70
CA TRP A 75 3.73 34.89 -2.45
C TRP A 75 4.55 35.61 -3.53
N ALA A 76 5.29 34.88 -4.36
CA ALA A 76 6.27 35.41 -5.33
C ALA A 76 5.86 35.24 -6.79
N ILE A 77 4.66 34.74 -7.07
CA ILE A 77 4.17 34.47 -8.44
C ILE A 77 2.94 35.29 -8.79
N ASP A 78 2.64 35.32 -10.09
CA ASP A 78 1.40 35.83 -10.66
C ASP A 78 0.64 34.74 -11.43
N ALA A 79 -0.54 35.11 -11.95
CA ALA A 79 -1.38 34.21 -12.73
C ALA A 79 -0.70 33.74 -14.03
N ASP A 80 0.14 34.58 -14.64
CA ASP A 80 0.83 34.26 -15.88
C ASP A 80 1.89 33.19 -15.67
N ALA A 81 2.59 33.19 -14.52
CA ALA A 81 3.51 32.13 -14.15
C ALA A 81 2.83 30.75 -14.07
N VAL A 82 1.64 30.71 -13.45
CA VAL A 82 0.83 29.48 -13.36
C VAL A 82 0.35 29.06 -14.74
N ALA A 83 -0.19 29.98 -15.54
CA ALA A 83 -0.67 29.70 -16.89
C ALA A 83 0.43 29.16 -17.81
N ARG A 84 1.64 29.75 -17.75
CA ARG A 84 2.81 29.26 -18.49
C ARG A 84 3.17 27.83 -18.13
N ALA A 85 3.14 27.50 -16.84
CA ALA A 85 3.46 26.15 -16.40
C ALA A 85 2.39 25.13 -16.81
N LEU A 86 1.11 25.49 -16.70
CA LEU A 86 -0.01 24.65 -17.14
C LEU A 86 0.02 24.38 -18.66
N ALA A 87 0.57 25.28 -19.47
CA ALA A 87 0.76 25.07 -20.90
C ALA A 87 1.68 23.87 -21.23
N TYR A 88 2.55 23.47 -20.30
CA TYR A 88 3.39 22.27 -20.41
C TYR A 88 2.69 20.98 -19.92
N GLN A 89 1.43 21.08 -19.50
CA GLN A 89 0.59 19.96 -19.06
C GLN A 89 1.20 19.11 -17.92
N PRO A 90 1.67 19.72 -16.81
CA PRO A 90 2.07 18.96 -15.64
C PRO A 90 0.89 18.17 -15.07
N ARG A 91 1.17 17.06 -14.38
CA ARG A 91 0.16 16.29 -13.65
C ARG A 91 -0.22 16.89 -12.30
N ALA A 92 0.63 17.75 -11.75
CA ALA A 92 0.38 18.44 -10.48
C ALA A 92 0.94 19.87 -10.49
N VAL A 93 0.23 20.78 -9.83
CA VAL A 93 0.73 22.10 -9.45
C VAL A 93 0.68 22.23 -7.93
N MET A 94 1.82 22.56 -7.32
CA MET A 94 1.97 22.71 -5.88
C MET A 94 2.16 24.17 -5.48
N PHE A 95 1.34 24.66 -4.56
CA PHE A 95 1.45 26.00 -3.99
C PHE A 95 1.94 25.94 -2.55
N SER A 96 2.97 26.73 -2.24
CA SER A 96 3.54 26.83 -0.90
C SER A 96 3.69 28.29 -0.47
N PHE A 97 3.39 28.57 0.80
CA PHE A 97 3.67 29.85 1.48
C PHE A 97 2.96 31.07 0.84
N GLY A 98 1.70 31.30 1.20
CA GLY A 98 0.90 32.41 0.68
C GLY A 98 -0.52 31.99 0.34
N ASP A 99 -1.32 32.91 -0.20
CA ASP A 99 -2.72 32.64 -0.54
C ASP A 99 -2.87 32.01 -1.93
N PRO A 100 -3.26 30.72 -2.06
CA PRO A 100 -3.41 30.06 -3.35
C PRO A 100 -4.79 30.31 -4.00
N SER A 101 -5.71 31.01 -3.31
CA SER A 101 -7.07 31.26 -3.79
C SER A 101 -7.14 31.85 -5.22
N PRO A 102 -6.26 32.80 -5.62
CA PRO A 102 -6.29 33.35 -6.98
C PRO A 102 -5.99 32.33 -8.08
N TYR A 103 -5.34 31.21 -7.76
CA TYR A 103 -4.82 30.25 -8.73
C TYR A 103 -5.59 28.93 -8.76
N ALA A 104 -6.32 28.59 -7.69
CA ALA A 104 -6.98 27.31 -7.53
C ALA A 104 -7.94 26.98 -8.70
N GLU A 105 -8.76 27.94 -9.12
CA GLU A 105 -9.70 27.76 -10.23
C GLU A 105 -8.99 27.54 -11.58
N MET A 106 -7.82 28.16 -11.77
CA MET A 106 -7.02 27.98 -12.99
C MET A 106 -6.48 26.56 -13.10
N VAL A 107 -5.98 26.00 -11.99
CA VAL A 107 -5.52 24.61 -11.93
C VAL A 107 -6.69 23.65 -12.11
N ARG A 108 -7.84 23.90 -11.47
CA ARG A 108 -9.04 23.04 -11.59
C ARG A 108 -9.59 22.93 -13.01
N ARG A 109 -9.40 23.97 -13.84
CA ARG A 109 -9.79 23.96 -15.27
C ARG A 109 -8.81 23.21 -16.17
N SER A 110 -7.66 22.81 -15.63
CA SER A 110 -6.67 21.98 -16.32
C SER A 110 -6.82 20.51 -15.92
N GLU A 111 -5.98 19.63 -16.48
CA GLU A 111 -5.90 18.22 -16.04
C GLU A 111 -4.93 18.01 -14.86
N ALA A 112 -4.31 19.08 -14.34
CA ALA A 112 -3.38 19.00 -13.24
C ALA A 112 -4.11 18.94 -11.89
N ALA A 113 -3.60 18.11 -10.97
CA ALA A 113 -4.04 18.09 -9.59
C ALA A 113 -3.53 19.32 -8.82
N LEU A 114 -4.39 19.90 -7.98
CA LEU A 114 -4.08 21.00 -7.08
C LEU A 114 -3.50 20.47 -5.77
N ILE A 115 -2.20 20.70 -5.56
CA ILE A 115 -1.51 20.37 -4.31
C ILE A 115 -1.28 21.67 -3.51
N ILE A 116 -1.65 21.69 -2.24
CA ILE A 116 -1.42 22.85 -1.36
C ILE A 116 -0.59 22.43 -0.15
N GLN A 117 0.56 23.07 0.04
CA GLN A 117 1.35 22.90 1.25
C GLN A 117 0.84 23.80 2.36
N VAL A 118 0.73 23.21 3.56
CA VAL A 118 0.23 23.86 4.76
C VAL A 118 1.20 23.65 5.92
N THR A 119 1.26 24.63 6.79
CA THR A 119 2.19 24.72 7.91
C THR A 119 1.49 24.92 9.25
N ASP A 120 0.17 25.19 9.21
CA ASP A 120 -0.73 25.19 10.35
C ASP A 120 -2.13 24.67 10.00
N LEU A 121 -3.03 24.64 10.99
CA LEU A 121 -4.39 24.12 10.82
C LEU A 121 -5.34 25.08 10.10
N ASP A 122 -5.06 26.39 10.10
CA ASP A 122 -5.91 27.37 9.40
C ASP A 122 -5.62 27.35 7.90
N GLU A 123 -4.35 27.19 7.52
CA GLU A 123 -3.93 26.87 6.16
C GLU A 123 -4.52 25.53 5.69
N ALA A 124 -4.53 24.48 6.55
CA ALA A 124 -5.15 23.20 6.24
C ALA A 124 -6.66 23.31 5.93
N ARG A 125 -7.42 24.04 6.76
CA ARG A 125 -8.85 24.29 6.52
C ARG A 125 -9.08 25.07 5.24
N ARG A 126 -8.25 26.09 4.98
CA ARG A 126 -8.34 26.90 3.76
C ARG A 126 -8.04 26.05 2.53
N ALA A 127 -7.01 25.21 2.56
CA ALA A 127 -6.66 24.32 1.47
C ALA A 127 -7.80 23.34 1.13
N ALA A 128 -8.41 22.73 2.16
CA ALA A 128 -9.57 21.87 1.99
C ALA A 128 -10.79 22.64 1.43
N GLY A 129 -11.07 23.84 1.94
CA GLY A 129 -12.15 24.71 1.45
C GLY A 129 -11.96 25.19 0.01
N LEU A 130 -10.70 25.33 -0.43
CA LEU A 130 -10.34 25.59 -1.81
C LEU A 130 -10.40 24.34 -2.69
N GLY A 131 -10.73 23.17 -2.14
CA GLY A 131 -10.84 21.92 -2.89
C GLY A 131 -9.52 21.45 -3.45
N ALA A 132 -8.45 21.47 -2.65
CA ALA A 132 -7.19 20.80 -2.97
C ALA A 132 -7.40 19.30 -3.16
N ASP A 133 -6.74 18.73 -4.18
CA ASP A 133 -6.74 17.29 -4.43
C ASP A 133 -5.78 16.56 -3.48
N VAL A 134 -4.71 17.24 -3.06
CA VAL A 134 -3.71 16.75 -2.09
C VAL A 134 -3.26 17.89 -1.19
N ILE A 135 -3.09 17.62 0.10
CA ILE A 135 -2.52 18.58 1.06
C ILE A 135 -1.16 18.08 1.55
N VAL A 136 -0.15 18.95 1.56
CA VAL A 136 1.17 18.63 2.12
C VAL A 136 1.28 19.25 3.51
N ALA A 137 1.34 18.43 4.55
CA ALA A 137 1.53 18.90 5.93
C ALA A 137 3.04 18.98 6.24
N GLN A 138 3.58 20.20 6.23
CA GLN A 138 5.00 20.44 6.49
C GLN A 138 5.27 20.69 7.98
N GLY A 139 5.98 19.75 8.60
CA GLY A 139 6.50 19.91 9.95
C GLY A 139 7.69 20.88 10.00
N THR A 140 7.84 21.54 11.15
CA THR A 140 8.88 22.55 11.37
C THR A 140 10.30 22.03 11.07
N GLU A 141 10.65 20.81 11.40
CA GLU A 141 11.95 20.18 11.16
C GLU A 141 12.38 20.12 9.67
N ALA A 142 11.53 20.48 8.71
CA ALA A 142 11.89 20.68 7.32
C ALA A 142 12.98 21.75 7.12
N GLY A 143 13.79 21.57 6.07
CA GLY A 143 14.76 22.57 5.62
C GLY A 143 14.09 23.69 4.82
N GLY A 144 14.71 24.87 4.80
CA GLY A 144 14.14 26.05 4.14
C GLY A 144 12.98 26.64 4.92
N HIS A 145 12.13 27.41 4.24
CA HIS A 145 11.01 28.11 4.87
C HIS A 145 9.93 27.18 5.40
N GLY A 146 9.33 27.57 6.53
CA GLY A 146 8.21 26.92 7.20
C GLY A 146 7.61 27.85 8.25
N ALA A 147 6.50 27.45 8.89
CA ALA A 147 5.84 28.29 9.88
C ALA A 147 6.76 28.66 11.05
N ARG A 148 6.78 29.95 11.40
CA ARG A 148 7.46 30.48 12.59
C ARG A 148 6.93 29.81 13.87
N HIS A 149 5.63 29.59 13.94
CA HIS A 149 4.93 28.95 15.07
C HIS A 149 4.23 27.64 14.65
N GLY A 150 4.91 26.84 13.83
CA GLY A 150 4.40 25.54 13.36
C GLY A 150 4.56 24.40 14.39
N ARG A 151 4.06 23.23 14.02
CA ARG A 151 4.23 21.97 14.75
C ARG A 151 5.26 21.08 14.04
N SER A 152 5.87 20.14 14.76
CA SER A 152 6.69 19.12 14.12
C SER A 152 5.83 18.10 13.36
N THR A 153 6.42 17.35 12.43
CA THR A 153 5.72 16.40 11.54
C THR A 153 4.91 15.38 12.32
N LEU A 154 5.49 14.78 13.36
CA LEU A 154 4.86 13.73 14.17
C LEU A 154 3.48 14.14 14.75
N PRO A 155 3.32 15.28 15.45
CA PRO A 155 2.02 15.75 15.93
C PRO A 155 1.19 16.52 14.87
N PHE A 156 1.80 16.99 13.78
CA PHE A 156 1.09 17.80 12.80
C PHE A 156 0.32 16.96 11.78
N VAL A 157 1.00 15.99 11.18
CA VAL A 157 0.45 15.12 10.12
C VAL A 157 -0.87 14.46 10.51
N PRO A 158 -1.00 13.74 11.66
CA PRO A 158 -2.23 13.03 11.99
C PRO A 158 -3.41 13.99 12.19
N VAL A 159 -3.17 15.15 12.81
CA VAL A 159 -4.23 16.16 13.04
C VAL A 159 -4.71 16.76 11.72
N VAL A 160 -3.81 17.01 10.75
CA VAL A 160 -4.20 17.48 9.41
C VAL A 160 -4.93 16.38 8.64
N ALA A 161 -4.41 15.15 8.68
CA ALA A 161 -5.02 13.98 8.02
C ALA A 161 -6.46 13.78 8.49
N ASP A 162 -6.70 13.81 9.81
CA ASP A 162 -8.05 13.68 10.37
C ASP A 162 -8.98 14.83 9.99
N LEU A 163 -8.45 16.06 9.96
CA LEU A 163 -9.21 17.30 9.71
C LEU A 163 -9.73 17.42 8.28
N VAL A 164 -8.96 16.95 7.30
CA VAL A 164 -9.22 17.21 5.87
C VAL A 164 -9.74 15.99 5.11
N ARG A 165 -10.11 14.90 5.82
CA ARG A 165 -10.71 13.71 5.19
C ARG A 165 -11.88 14.09 4.28
N PRO A 166 -12.01 13.48 3.08
CA PRO A 166 -11.20 12.37 2.56
C PRO A 166 -9.94 12.79 1.75
N VAL A 167 -9.54 14.07 1.78
CA VAL A 167 -8.40 14.55 0.98
C VAL A 167 -7.09 13.88 1.45
N PRO A 168 -6.31 13.26 0.54
CA PRO A 168 -5.03 12.64 0.92
C PRO A 168 -4.02 13.69 1.40
N VAL A 169 -3.35 13.38 2.51
CA VAL A 169 -2.29 14.21 3.09
C VAL A 169 -0.93 13.59 2.82
N LEU A 170 0.07 14.38 2.43
CA LEU A 170 1.47 13.97 2.36
C LEU A 170 2.24 14.61 3.51
N ALA A 171 3.09 13.83 4.19
CA ALA A 171 3.96 14.34 5.24
C ALA A 171 5.21 15.00 4.64
N ALA A 172 5.64 16.14 5.18
CA ALA A 172 6.90 16.77 4.80
C ALA A 172 7.67 17.25 6.04
N GLY A 173 9.00 17.15 6.01
CA GLY A 173 9.87 17.54 7.12
C GLY A 173 10.33 16.36 7.96
N GLY A 174 11.64 16.26 8.20
CA GLY A 174 12.24 15.18 8.99
C GLY A 174 12.40 13.83 8.27
N ILE A 175 12.01 13.73 7.01
CA ILE A 175 12.04 12.48 6.24
C ILE A 175 13.29 12.45 5.35
N ALA A 176 14.22 11.52 5.63
CA ALA A 176 15.47 11.36 4.88
C ALA A 176 15.78 9.92 4.47
N ASP A 177 15.08 8.93 5.01
CA ASP A 177 15.20 7.52 4.66
C ASP A 177 13.83 6.81 4.65
N GLY A 178 13.81 5.51 4.35
CA GLY A 178 12.55 4.75 4.31
C GLY A 178 11.84 4.62 5.66
N ARG A 179 12.53 4.74 6.81
CA ARG A 179 11.88 4.72 8.13
C ARG A 179 10.99 5.95 8.30
N GLY A 180 11.46 7.11 7.83
CA GLY A 180 10.64 8.33 7.79
C GLY A 180 9.42 8.21 6.88
N VAL A 181 9.55 7.53 5.73
CA VAL A 181 8.41 7.25 4.83
C VAL A 181 7.42 6.29 5.51
N ALA A 182 7.89 5.22 6.14
CA ALA A 182 7.05 4.29 6.90
C ALA A 182 6.31 4.99 8.06
N ALA A 183 7.00 5.86 8.80
CA ALA A 183 6.40 6.65 9.87
C ALA A 183 5.31 7.60 9.34
N ALA A 184 5.55 8.26 8.20
CA ALA A 184 4.53 9.10 7.57
C ALA A 184 3.25 8.32 7.24
N LEU A 185 3.39 7.11 6.66
CA LEU A 185 2.27 6.24 6.35
C LEU A 185 1.53 5.80 7.64
N ALA A 186 2.27 5.43 8.69
CA ALA A 186 1.70 5.05 9.98
C ALA A 186 0.95 6.20 10.68
N LEU A 187 1.34 7.46 10.45
CA LEU A 187 0.64 8.66 10.93
C LEU A 187 -0.65 8.97 10.15
N GLY A 188 -0.99 8.19 9.12
CA GLY A 188 -2.18 8.39 8.29
C GLY A 188 -1.96 9.25 7.05
N ALA A 189 -0.71 9.58 6.70
CA ALA A 189 -0.41 10.21 5.42
C ALA A 189 -0.51 9.18 4.27
N ALA A 190 -0.86 9.65 3.08
CA ALA A 190 -0.86 8.88 1.85
C ALA A 190 0.54 8.81 1.19
N GLY A 191 1.55 9.46 1.78
CA GLY A 191 2.92 9.49 1.28
C GLY A 191 3.78 10.58 1.91
N ALA A 192 4.95 10.81 1.32
CA ALA A 192 5.95 11.75 1.83
C ALA A 192 6.49 12.69 0.74
N VAL A 193 6.63 13.96 1.08
CA VAL A 193 7.38 14.97 0.30
C VAL A 193 8.76 15.14 0.94
N ILE A 194 9.81 14.89 0.16
CA ILE A 194 11.19 14.81 0.65
C ILE A 194 12.02 15.92 0.01
N GLY A 195 12.70 16.71 0.84
CA GLY A 195 13.53 17.85 0.43
C GLY A 195 15.03 17.56 0.56
N THR A 196 15.61 17.86 1.73
CA THR A 196 17.06 17.79 2.02
C THR A 196 17.75 16.56 1.45
N ARG A 197 17.13 15.37 1.57
CA ARG A 197 17.73 14.12 1.07
C ARG A 197 17.93 14.12 -0.45
N PHE A 198 16.98 14.66 -1.22
CA PHE A 198 17.10 14.77 -2.67
C PHE A 198 18.08 15.86 -3.11
N GLN A 199 18.38 16.85 -2.28
CA GLN A 199 19.45 17.81 -2.57
C GLN A 199 20.81 17.12 -2.67
N ALA A 200 21.02 16.06 -1.88
CA ALA A 200 22.19 15.19 -1.92
C ALA A 200 22.01 14.02 -2.92
N THR A 201 21.68 14.35 -4.18
CA THR A 201 21.69 13.40 -5.31
C THR A 201 22.46 13.95 -6.49
N THR A 202 22.93 13.08 -7.38
CA THR A 202 23.77 13.49 -8.52
C THR A 202 23.09 14.40 -9.54
N GLU A 203 21.76 14.37 -9.59
CA GLU A 203 20.94 15.13 -10.54
C GLU A 203 20.50 16.50 -9.99
N SER A 204 20.75 16.76 -8.71
CA SER A 204 20.44 18.01 -8.02
C SER A 204 21.19 19.19 -8.64
N LEU A 205 20.52 20.34 -8.76
CA LEU A 205 21.16 21.60 -9.15
C LEU A 205 21.89 22.30 -7.99
N ALA A 206 21.83 21.72 -6.77
CA ALA A 206 22.50 22.29 -5.61
C ALA A 206 24.00 22.42 -5.83
N ASP A 207 24.58 23.53 -5.39
CA ASP A 207 26.01 23.75 -5.45
C ASP A 207 26.77 22.62 -4.71
N PRO A 208 27.86 22.07 -5.27
CA PRO A 208 28.63 21.01 -4.61
C PRO A 208 29.08 21.35 -3.19
N VAL A 209 29.32 22.62 -2.86
CA VAL A 209 29.65 23.08 -1.50
C VAL A 209 28.46 22.87 -0.55
N ILE A 210 27.24 23.13 -1.02
CA ILE A 210 26.00 22.90 -0.26
C ILE A 210 25.80 21.39 -0.05
N VAL A 211 25.97 20.59 -1.11
CA VAL A 211 25.86 19.13 -1.02
C VAL A 211 26.85 18.57 0.00
N LYS A 212 28.11 19.02 -0.06
CA LYS A 212 29.14 18.64 0.92
C LYS A 212 28.75 19.06 2.34
N ALA A 213 28.25 20.28 2.53
CA ALA A 213 27.80 20.75 3.84
C ALA A 213 26.64 19.90 4.39
N ILE A 214 25.71 19.45 3.54
CA ILE A 214 24.63 18.52 3.94
C ILE A 214 25.23 17.17 4.36
N LEU A 215 26.15 16.59 3.58
CA LEU A 215 26.78 15.31 3.91
C LEU A 215 27.62 15.35 5.20
N ASP A 216 28.25 16.49 5.47
CA ASP A 216 29.08 16.69 6.67
C ASP A 216 28.27 17.17 7.88
N GLY A 217 27.06 17.69 7.66
CA GLY A 217 26.25 18.36 8.67
C GLY A 217 25.63 17.42 9.70
N ARG A 218 25.19 18.00 10.82
CA ARG A 218 24.38 17.28 11.83
C ARG A 218 23.06 18.01 12.08
N GLY A 219 22.03 17.27 12.49
CA GLY A 219 20.69 17.83 12.74
C GLY A 219 20.70 18.95 13.77
N ARG A 220 21.50 18.77 14.81
CA ARG A 220 21.75 19.76 15.87
C ARG A 220 22.40 21.06 15.36
N ASP A 221 23.07 21.02 14.22
CA ASP A 221 23.75 22.18 13.62
C ASP A 221 22.77 22.99 12.77
N THR A 222 21.53 22.51 12.58
CA THR A 222 20.48 23.28 11.91
C THR A 222 19.76 24.21 12.89
N GLU A 223 19.37 25.37 12.40
CA GLU A 223 18.60 26.34 13.17
C GLU A 223 17.54 27.01 12.31
N ARG A 224 16.46 27.49 12.94
CA ARG A 224 15.45 28.30 12.28
C ARG A 224 15.62 29.76 12.64
N SER A 225 15.74 30.61 11.63
CA SER A 225 15.90 32.05 11.80
C SER A 225 15.39 32.84 10.60
N SER A 226 15.11 34.13 10.80
CA SER A 226 14.83 35.12 9.74
C SER A 226 16.06 35.95 9.34
N VAL A 227 17.22 35.79 9.99
CA VAL A 227 18.42 36.60 9.70
C VAL A 227 18.76 36.57 8.22
N LEU A 228 18.74 35.39 7.59
CA LEU A 228 19.10 35.25 6.18
C LEU A 228 18.15 35.96 5.23
N ASP A 229 16.87 36.05 5.56
CA ASP A 229 15.91 36.82 4.76
C ASP A 229 16.20 38.32 4.88
N VAL A 230 16.48 38.78 6.10
CA VAL A 230 16.81 40.17 6.41
C VAL A 230 18.10 40.64 5.70
N VAL A 231 19.19 39.88 5.83
CA VAL A 231 20.49 40.28 5.28
C VAL A 231 20.57 40.11 3.76
N ARG A 232 19.74 39.22 3.18
CA ARG A 232 19.61 39.07 1.72
C ARG A 232 18.55 40.01 1.12
N GLY A 233 17.76 40.70 1.94
CA GLY A 233 16.68 41.57 1.48
C GLY A 233 15.51 40.81 0.86
N SER A 234 15.33 39.53 1.22
CA SER A 234 14.22 38.70 0.77
C SER A 234 12.90 39.19 1.38
N LYS A 235 11.82 39.19 0.59
CA LYS A 235 10.49 39.68 1.00
C LYS A 235 9.56 38.58 1.50
N TRP A 236 10.10 37.61 2.24
CA TRP A 236 9.30 36.51 2.78
C TRP A 236 8.22 37.03 3.75
N PRO A 237 6.98 36.49 3.70
CA PRO A 237 5.96 36.83 4.68
C PRO A 237 6.43 36.53 6.12
N PRO A 238 6.16 37.41 7.11
CA PRO A 238 6.67 37.25 8.49
C PRO A 238 6.24 35.97 9.22
N ALA A 239 5.15 35.36 8.75
CA ALA A 239 4.64 34.08 9.25
C ALA A 239 5.61 32.92 9.02
N TYR A 240 6.54 33.06 8.07
CA TYR A 240 7.50 32.03 7.71
C TYR A 240 8.92 32.43 8.12
N THR A 241 9.68 31.46 8.62
CA THR A 241 11.12 31.57 8.86
C THR A 241 11.82 30.35 8.28
N ALA A 242 13.13 30.43 8.08
CA ALA A 242 13.86 29.39 7.34
C ALA A 242 14.78 28.57 8.24
N ARG A 243 14.81 27.26 8.02
CA ARG A 243 15.78 26.35 8.63
C ARG A 243 16.97 26.11 7.70
N THR A 244 18.17 26.31 8.23
CA THR A 244 19.45 26.19 7.52
C THR A 244 20.48 25.52 8.42
N LEU A 245 21.53 24.93 7.85
CA LEU A 245 22.75 24.69 8.63
C LEU A 245 23.33 26.03 9.11
N GLY A 246 23.76 26.03 10.36
CA GLY A 246 24.41 27.16 11.00
C GLY A 246 25.74 27.50 10.33
N HIS A 247 26.12 28.77 10.42
CA HIS A 247 27.41 29.26 9.99
C HIS A 247 27.78 30.52 10.80
N PRO A 248 29.06 30.94 10.85
CA PRO A 248 29.51 32.00 11.77
C PRO A 248 28.70 33.31 11.69
N HIS A 249 28.21 33.68 10.51
CA HIS A 249 27.35 34.86 10.37
C HIS A 249 25.99 34.72 11.09
N LEU A 250 25.36 33.54 11.06
CA LEU A 250 24.11 33.30 11.80
C LEU A 250 24.34 33.34 13.30
N ASP A 251 25.43 32.75 13.78
CA ASP A 251 25.76 32.73 15.21
C ASP A 251 25.89 34.13 15.81
N ARG A 252 26.40 35.10 15.03
CA ARG A 252 26.50 36.52 15.46
C ARG A 252 25.14 37.16 15.74
N TRP A 253 24.10 36.72 15.04
CA TRP A 253 22.75 37.30 15.06
C TRP A 253 21.72 36.39 15.74
N ARG A 254 22.13 35.25 16.29
CA ARG A 254 21.27 34.30 16.99
C ARG A 254 20.53 35.01 18.14
N GLY A 255 19.19 35.01 18.08
CA GLY A 255 18.35 35.68 19.08
C GLY A 255 18.37 37.21 19.03
N ARG A 256 18.97 37.79 17.98
CA ARG A 256 19.11 39.23 17.74
C ARG A 256 18.66 39.61 16.32
N GLU A 257 17.64 38.91 15.82
CA GLU A 257 17.11 39.06 14.46
C GLU A 257 16.66 40.51 14.16
N ASP A 258 16.00 41.15 15.11
CA ASP A 258 15.50 42.53 14.96
C ASP A 258 16.66 43.53 14.87
N GLU A 259 17.74 43.29 15.61
CA GLU A 259 18.96 44.09 15.52
C GLU A 259 19.65 43.92 14.16
N ALA A 260 19.71 42.69 13.65
CA ALA A 260 20.26 42.41 12.31
C ALA A 260 19.52 43.17 11.20
N GLY A 261 18.23 43.44 11.38
CA GLY A 261 17.40 44.18 10.43
C GLY A 261 17.63 45.68 10.41
N THR A 262 18.17 46.23 11.49
CA THR A 262 18.43 47.67 11.64
C THR A 262 19.91 48.02 11.54
N ASP A 263 20.82 47.06 11.70
CA ASP A 263 22.25 47.28 11.57
C ASP A 263 22.67 47.38 10.08
N PRO A 264 23.16 48.56 9.62
CA PRO A 264 23.61 48.74 8.24
C PRO A 264 24.82 47.86 7.87
N ARG A 265 25.59 47.38 8.86
CA ARG A 265 26.72 46.48 8.64
C ARG A 265 26.30 45.03 8.44
N ALA A 266 25.16 44.58 8.98
CA ALA A 266 24.73 43.18 8.88
C ALA A 266 24.71 42.67 7.42
N ARG A 267 24.17 43.49 6.50
CA ARG A 267 24.12 43.19 5.06
C ARG A 267 25.48 43.27 4.37
N GLN A 268 26.36 44.17 4.83
CA GLN A 268 27.71 44.29 4.27
C GLN A 268 28.56 43.10 4.73
N ASP A 269 28.58 42.82 6.02
CA ASP A 269 29.27 41.69 6.64
C ASP A 269 28.88 40.36 6.01
N TYR A 270 27.60 40.15 5.70
CA TYR A 270 27.14 38.94 5.00
C TYR A 270 27.75 38.82 3.60
N ARG A 271 27.79 39.91 2.83
CA ARG A 271 28.39 39.94 1.50
C ARG A 271 29.89 39.68 1.57
N ASP A 272 30.57 40.34 2.51
CA ASP A 272 32.01 40.21 2.72
C ASP A 272 32.40 38.79 3.16
N ASP A 273 31.64 38.17 4.08
CA ASP A 273 31.86 36.79 4.52
C ASP A 273 31.71 35.80 3.36
N ARG A 274 30.73 36.04 2.47
CA ARG A 274 30.52 35.22 1.28
C ARG A 274 31.65 35.37 0.27
N GLU A 275 32.09 36.61 0.01
CA GLU A 275 33.20 36.89 -0.92
C GLU A 275 34.53 36.30 -0.43
N ARG A 276 34.75 36.27 0.90
CA ARG A 276 35.92 35.62 1.51
C ARG A 276 35.81 34.10 1.63
N GLY A 277 34.65 33.51 1.33
CA GLY A 277 34.39 32.07 1.49
C GLY A 277 34.28 31.61 2.95
N VAL A 278 34.02 32.53 3.88
CA VAL A 278 33.78 32.21 5.31
C VAL A 278 32.41 31.55 5.50
N ILE A 279 31.45 31.89 4.64
CA ILE A 279 30.13 31.28 4.59
C ILE A 279 29.86 30.73 3.18
N PRO A 280 28.96 29.74 3.03
CA PRO A 280 28.61 29.18 1.73
C PRO A 280 28.06 30.23 0.73
N PRO A 281 28.17 29.99 -0.59
CA PRO A 281 27.73 30.94 -1.62
C PRO A 281 26.21 31.19 -1.60
N GLN A 282 25.45 30.21 -1.12
CA GLN A 282 24.03 30.31 -0.83
C GLN A 282 23.73 29.65 0.52
N PRO A 283 22.66 30.05 1.21
CA PRO A 283 22.20 29.34 2.41
C PRO A 283 22.06 27.84 2.19
N VAL A 284 22.51 27.05 3.17
CA VAL A 284 22.35 25.60 3.15
C VAL A 284 21.03 25.24 3.80
N TRP A 285 19.93 25.42 3.04
CA TRP A 285 18.59 25.03 3.48
C TRP A 285 18.56 23.53 3.73
N ALA A 286 18.49 23.13 5.00
CA ALA A 286 18.57 21.73 5.40
C ALA A 286 17.70 21.48 6.63
N GLY A 287 17.00 20.35 6.63
CA GLY A 287 16.16 19.90 7.74
C GLY A 287 16.95 19.15 8.82
N GLU A 288 16.31 18.90 9.95
CA GLU A 288 16.96 18.26 11.12
C GLU A 288 17.40 16.81 10.84
N ALA A 289 16.81 16.13 9.86
CA ALA A 289 17.16 14.76 9.50
C ALA A 289 18.48 14.63 8.70
N VAL A 290 19.28 15.70 8.61
CA VAL A 290 20.56 15.70 7.88
C VAL A 290 21.57 14.65 8.41
N ASP A 291 21.46 14.24 9.68
CA ASP A 291 22.27 13.16 10.26
C ASP A 291 22.14 11.82 9.50
N LEU A 292 21.04 11.63 8.77
CA LEU A 292 20.74 10.41 8.01
C LEU A 292 21.23 10.48 6.56
N ILE A 293 21.85 11.59 6.15
CA ILE A 293 22.29 11.86 4.78
C ILE A 293 23.81 11.77 4.71
N ASN A 294 24.35 10.59 4.41
CA ASN A 294 25.79 10.32 4.45
C ASN A 294 26.40 9.86 3.10
N GLU A 295 25.60 9.89 2.04
CA GLU A 295 25.97 9.43 0.70
C GLU A 295 25.30 10.27 -0.38
N LEU A 296 25.88 10.25 -1.59
CA LEU A 296 25.44 11.00 -2.78
C LEU A 296 25.03 10.01 -3.91
N PRO A 297 23.87 9.34 -3.80
CA PRO A 297 23.41 8.39 -4.81
C PRO A 297 22.78 9.11 -6.01
N SER A 298 22.44 8.34 -7.05
CA SER A 298 21.47 8.80 -8.05
C SER A 298 20.07 8.91 -7.41
N ALA A 299 19.24 9.82 -7.94
CA ALA A 299 17.87 9.95 -7.45
C ALA A 299 17.02 8.70 -7.74
N VAL A 300 17.36 7.93 -8.78
CA VAL A 300 16.71 6.66 -9.09
C VAL A 300 16.96 5.63 -7.99
N ASP A 301 18.22 5.45 -7.61
CA ASP A 301 18.61 4.51 -6.57
C ASP A 301 18.06 4.93 -5.21
N LEU A 302 18.04 6.24 -4.94
CA LEU A 302 17.48 6.79 -3.72
C LEU A 302 15.98 6.46 -3.59
N VAL A 303 15.17 6.68 -4.63
CA VAL A 303 13.73 6.34 -4.59
C VAL A 303 13.53 4.83 -4.33
N ALA A 304 14.31 3.98 -5.00
CA ALA A 304 14.23 2.53 -4.79
C ALA A 304 14.62 2.14 -3.36
N ALA A 305 15.68 2.75 -2.82
CA ALA A 305 16.14 2.52 -1.45
C ALA A 305 15.10 2.97 -0.42
N LEU A 306 14.54 4.17 -0.57
CA LEU A 306 13.48 4.70 0.29
C LEU A 306 12.26 3.77 0.31
N ALA A 307 11.79 3.34 -0.85
CA ALA A 307 10.63 2.46 -0.97
C ALA A 307 10.87 1.08 -0.33
N ARG A 308 12.04 0.48 -0.58
CA ARG A 308 12.41 -0.80 0.02
C ARG A 308 12.52 -0.69 1.54
N GLN A 309 13.30 0.27 2.03
CA GLN A 309 13.49 0.50 3.47
C GLN A 309 12.17 0.80 4.18
N ALA A 310 11.23 1.49 3.52
CA ALA A 310 9.91 1.74 4.07
C ALA A 310 9.08 0.46 4.21
N GLY A 311 9.08 -0.41 3.19
CA GLY A 311 8.47 -1.73 3.28
C GLY A 311 9.08 -2.58 4.40
N ASP A 312 10.41 -2.61 4.49
CA ASP A 312 11.15 -3.34 5.53
C ASP A 312 10.82 -2.79 6.93
N ALA A 313 10.71 -1.47 7.09
CA ALA A 313 10.39 -0.83 8.37
C ALA A 313 8.94 -1.08 8.79
N LEU A 314 7.99 -1.07 7.86
CA LEU A 314 6.59 -1.42 8.15
C LEU A 314 6.45 -2.89 8.57
N ALA A 315 7.09 -3.80 7.83
CA ALA A 315 7.11 -5.22 8.17
C ALA A 315 7.81 -5.47 9.52
N GLY A 316 8.94 -4.81 9.75
CA GLY A 316 9.67 -4.88 11.01
C GLY A 316 8.85 -4.34 12.20
N ALA A 317 8.14 -3.22 12.02
CA ALA A 317 7.26 -2.67 13.04
C ALA A 317 6.09 -3.63 13.36
N ALA A 318 5.52 -4.26 12.34
CA ALA A 318 4.52 -5.32 12.55
C ALA A 318 5.11 -6.51 13.33
N GLY A 319 6.36 -6.91 13.06
CA GLY A 319 7.05 -7.96 13.81
C GLY A 319 7.44 -7.59 15.26
N LEU A 320 7.55 -6.30 15.59
CA LEU A 320 7.71 -5.83 16.97
C LEU A 320 6.41 -5.91 17.77
N LEU A 321 5.27 -5.94 17.08
CA LEU A 321 3.99 -6.26 17.68
C LEU A 321 3.92 -7.78 17.80
N SER A 322 4.49 -8.33 18.86
CA SER A 322 4.02 -9.64 19.31
C SER A 322 2.55 -9.44 19.66
N GLU A 323 1.64 -10.15 19.01
CA GLU A 323 0.37 -10.48 19.65
C GLU A 323 0.75 -10.94 21.06
N ARG A 324 0.14 -10.37 22.11
CA ARG A 324 0.21 -11.01 23.42
C ARG A 324 -0.10 -12.49 23.17
N PRO A 325 0.57 -13.45 23.83
CA PRO A 325 0.08 -14.81 23.81
C PRO A 325 -1.43 -14.73 24.08
N ASP A 326 -2.23 -15.24 23.15
CA ASP A 326 -3.66 -15.38 23.31
C ASP A 326 -3.87 -16.34 24.49
N ASP A 327 -3.67 -15.88 25.73
CA ASP A 327 -3.76 -16.75 26.89
C ASP A 327 -5.19 -17.30 27.04
N GLU A 328 -6.18 -16.65 26.43
CA GLU A 328 -7.48 -17.27 26.13
C GLU A 328 -8.08 -16.72 24.83
N LEU A 329 -8.13 -17.55 23.77
CA LEU A 329 -9.02 -17.31 22.63
C LEU A 329 -10.46 -17.16 23.15
N PRO A 330 -11.19 -16.08 22.77
CA PRO A 330 -12.56 -15.85 23.22
C PRO A 330 -13.48 -16.99 22.76
N VAL A 331 -14.50 -17.33 23.55
CA VAL A 331 -15.45 -18.40 23.19
C VAL A 331 -16.61 -17.82 22.37
N THR A 332 -16.89 -18.42 21.21
CA THR A 332 -18.00 -18.03 20.33
C THR A 332 -18.79 -19.26 19.89
N PRO A 333 -19.95 -19.55 20.53
CA PRO A 333 -20.76 -20.73 20.21
C PRO A 333 -21.46 -20.64 18.85
N GLU A 334 -21.71 -19.43 18.34
CA GLU A 334 -22.24 -19.23 16.99
C GLU A 334 -21.10 -19.26 15.96
N TRP A 335 -20.58 -20.44 15.67
CA TRP A 335 -19.34 -20.59 14.91
C TRP A 335 -19.46 -20.29 13.42
N PHE A 336 -20.55 -20.73 12.80
CA PHE A 336 -20.76 -20.63 11.35
C PHE A 336 -21.61 -19.43 10.96
N ARG A 337 -21.26 -18.78 9.86
CA ARG A 337 -22.09 -17.77 9.20
C ARG A 337 -22.68 -18.34 7.92
N PHE A 338 -23.96 -18.05 7.70
CA PHE A 338 -24.72 -18.46 6.53
C PHE A 338 -25.12 -17.21 5.74
N THR A 339 -24.65 -17.08 4.50
CA THR A 339 -24.97 -15.95 3.63
C THR A 339 -25.69 -16.44 2.39
N VAL A 340 -26.96 -16.04 2.24
CA VAL A 340 -27.76 -16.35 1.05
C VAL A 340 -27.21 -15.53 -0.13
N VAL A 341 -26.77 -16.22 -1.18
CA VAL A 341 -26.26 -15.60 -2.40
C VAL A 341 -27.37 -15.40 -3.41
N ASP A 342 -28.20 -16.42 -3.58
CA ASP A 342 -29.42 -16.40 -4.40
C ASP A 342 -30.45 -17.40 -3.86
N GLU A 343 -31.56 -17.61 -4.57
CA GLU A 343 -32.66 -18.50 -4.14
C GLU A 343 -32.26 -19.97 -3.96
N ARG A 344 -31.13 -20.39 -4.56
CA ARG A 344 -30.66 -21.77 -4.64
C ARG A 344 -29.24 -21.98 -4.11
N THR A 345 -28.55 -20.92 -3.72
CA THR A 345 -27.14 -20.94 -3.31
C THR A 345 -26.93 -20.19 -2.00
N THR A 346 -26.34 -20.85 -1.01
CA THR A 346 -25.93 -20.26 0.27
C THR A 346 -24.46 -20.59 0.52
N VAL A 347 -23.66 -19.59 0.89
CA VAL A 347 -22.30 -19.83 1.38
C VAL A 347 -22.31 -19.97 2.90
N VAL A 348 -21.57 -20.95 3.39
CA VAL A 348 -21.33 -21.22 4.81
C VAL A 348 -19.84 -21.04 5.06
N ASP A 349 -19.49 -20.19 6.02
CA ASP A 349 -18.09 -19.93 6.36
C ASP A 349 -17.86 -19.82 7.87
N GLU A 350 -16.58 -19.85 8.27
CA GLU A 350 -16.15 -19.83 9.67
C GLU A 350 -15.42 -18.50 9.98
N PRO A 351 -16.14 -17.41 10.30
CA PRO A 351 -15.58 -16.06 10.42
C PRO A 351 -14.50 -15.90 11.51
N TYR A 352 -14.40 -16.87 12.41
CA TYR A 352 -13.43 -16.91 13.50
C TYR A 352 -12.14 -17.67 13.14
N THR A 353 -11.94 -17.98 11.87
CA THR A 353 -10.68 -18.51 11.34
C THR A 353 -9.82 -17.36 10.80
N ARG A 354 -8.50 -17.54 10.78
CA ARG A 354 -7.60 -16.61 10.09
C ARG A 354 -7.58 -16.93 8.60
N ASP A 355 -7.26 -15.92 7.79
CA ASP A 355 -7.49 -15.91 6.34
C ASP A 355 -6.94 -17.15 5.60
N LEU A 356 -5.80 -17.69 6.04
CA LEU A 356 -5.22 -18.93 5.51
C LEU A 356 -6.17 -20.14 5.55
N LEU A 357 -6.96 -20.27 6.61
CA LEU A 357 -7.89 -21.39 6.83
C LEU A 357 -9.36 -20.98 6.65
N HIS A 358 -9.61 -19.74 6.21
CA HIS A 358 -10.97 -19.25 6.03
C HIS A 358 -11.49 -19.70 4.67
N ALA A 359 -12.06 -20.91 4.66
CA ALA A 359 -12.69 -21.49 3.49
C ALA A 359 -14.21 -21.23 3.42
N ASN A 360 -14.73 -21.27 2.19
CA ASN A 360 -16.14 -21.21 1.85
C ASN A 360 -16.66 -22.64 1.60
N ALA A 361 -17.76 -23.01 2.26
CA ALA A 361 -18.56 -24.17 1.91
C ALA A 361 -19.83 -23.71 1.17
N TRP A 362 -20.13 -24.30 0.00
CA TRP A 362 -21.23 -23.85 -0.85
C TRP A 362 -22.41 -24.82 -0.80
N HIS A 363 -23.52 -24.41 -0.19
CA HIS A 363 -24.78 -25.15 -0.20
C HIS A 363 -25.58 -24.84 -1.46
N LEU A 364 -25.98 -25.89 -2.16
CA LEU A 364 -26.70 -25.87 -3.43
C LEU A 364 -28.00 -26.63 -3.29
N ARG A 365 -29.12 -25.91 -3.43
CA ARG A 365 -30.46 -26.48 -3.34
C ARG A 365 -30.91 -27.04 -4.69
N GLY A 366 -31.48 -28.24 -4.65
CA GLY A 366 -32.19 -28.83 -5.78
C GLY A 366 -33.48 -29.50 -5.41
N ARG A 367 -34.27 -29.82 -6.43
CA ARG A 367 -35.58 -30.47 -6.28
C ARG A 367 -35.48 -31.79 -5.52
N ASP A 368 -34.52 -32.64 -5.90
CA ASP A 368 -34.47 -34.04 -5.46
C ASP A 368 -33.42 -34.25 -4.33
N ARG A 369 -32.37 -33.43 -4.28
CA ARG A 369 -31.38 -33.41 -3.19
C ARG A 369 -30.66 -32.06 -3.12
N ASP A 370 -30.01 -31.82 -1.99
CA ASP A 370 -29.10 -30.69 -1.80
C ASP A 370 -27.65 -31.20 -1.77
N VAL A 371 -26.70 -30.34 -2.12
CA VAL A 371 -25.27 -30.59 -2.02
C VAL A 371 -24.60 -29.50 -1.20
N LEU A 372 -23.61 -29.88 -0.41
CA LEU A 372 -22.65 -28.96 0.18
C LEU A 372 -21.30 -29.23 -0.47
N VAL A 373 -20.70 -28.21 -1.08
CA VAL A 373 -19.35 -28.27 -1.64
C VAL A 373 -18.38 -27.82 -0.54
N ASP A 374 -17.52 -28.73 -0.10
CA ASP A 374 -16.60 -28.58 1.04
C ASP A 374 -17.31 -28.31 2.39
N CYS A 375 -16.57 -28.35 3.50
CA CYS A 375 -17.18 -28.30 4.85
C CYS A 375 -16.29 -27.74 5.97
N GLY A 376 -15.33 -26.86 5.66
CA GLY A 376 -14.60 -26.10 6.67
C GLY A 376 -13.62 -26.94 7.50
N LEU A 377 -13.21 -26.41 8.65
CA LEU A 377 -12.22 -27.00 9.57
C LEU A 377 -12.79 -28.08 10.49
N GLY A 378 -14.11 -28.16 10.68
CA GLY A 378 -14.71 -29.12 11.61
C GLY A 378 -14.32 -28.93 13.07
N VAL A 379 -14.10 -27.69 13.48
CA VAL A 379 -13.87 -27.32 14.89
C VAL A 379 -15.19 -27.21 15.67
N ALA A 380 -16.30 -26.96 14.98
CA ALA A 380 -17.66 -26.98 15.53
C ALA A 380 -18.55 -27.93 14.70
N ALA A 381 -19.60 -28.48 15.31
CA ALA A 381 -20.51 -29.40 14.64
C ALA A 381 -21.36 -28.66 13.58
N LEU A 382 -21.20 -29.04 12.31
CA LEU A 382 -21.85 -28.40 11.16
C LEU A 382 -23.18 -29.09 10.81
N VAL A 383 -23.20 -30.43 10.76
CA VAL A 383 -24.36 -31.20 10.29
C VAL A 383 -25.64 -30.94 11.10
N PRO A 384 -25.60 -30.80 12.44
CA PRO A 384 -26.78 -30.41 13.22
C PRO A 384 -27.38 -29.07 12.76
N LEU A 385 -26.54 -28.07 12.50
CA LEU A 385 -26.97 -26.75 12.04
C LEU A 385 -27.55 -26.80 10.62
N LEU A 386 -26.97 -27.62 9.74
CA LEU A 386 -27.50 -27.84 8.40
C LEU A 386 -28.92 -28.45 8.46
N ARG A 387 -29.14 -29.44 9.33
CA ARG A 387 -30.46 -30.07 9.52
C ARG A 387 -31.51 -29.12 10.12
N GLU A 388 -31.08 -28.14 10.90
CA GLU A 388 -31.97 -27.10 11.44
C GLU A 388 -32.33 -26.03 10.40
N ARG A 389 -31.38 -25.69 9.51
CA ARG A 389 -31.56 -24.62 8.52
C ARG A 389 -32.15 -25.07 7.20
N PHE A 390 -31.92 -26.32 6.80
CA PHE A 390 -32.31 -26.85 5.51
C PHE A 390 -33.30 -28.00 5.67
N ASP A 391 -34.24 -28.12 4.73
CA ASP A 391 -35.30 -29.14 4.75
C ASP A 391 -34.77 -30.58 4.64
N ARG A 392 -33.50 -30.73 4.22
CA ARG A 392 -32.80 -31.99 4.03
C ARG A 392 -31.32 -31.82 4.35
N GLU A 393 -30.70 -32.87 4.86
CA GLU A 393 -29.24 -32.92 4.98
C GLU A 393 -28.62 -32.99 3.58
N PRO A 394 -27.70 -32.08 3.23
CA PRO A 394 -27.05 -32.11 1.94
C PRO A 394 -26.05 -33.27 1.83
N VAL A 395 -25.88 -33.78 0.62
CA VAL A 395 -24.73 -34.65 0.30
C VAL A 395 -23.47 -33.80 0.29
N LEU A 396 -22.41 -34.24 0.97
CA LEU A 396 -21.13 -33.56 0.91
C LEU A 396 -20.38 -33.95 -0.36
N VAL A 397 -19.95 -32.96 -1.14
CA VAL A 397 -18.99 -33.12 -2.22
C VAL A 397 -17.70 -32.41 -1.81
N LEU A 398 -16.62 -33.17 -1.64
CA LEU A 398 -15.30 -32.59 -1.38
C LEU A 398 -14.60 -32.30 -2.71
N THR A 399 -14.20 -31.04 -2.89
CA THR A 399 -13.34 -30.64 -4.02
C THR A 399 -11.95 -31.23 -3.85
N HIS A 400 -11.44 -31.26 -2.62
CA HIS A 400 -10.18 -31.86 -2.21
C HIS A 400 -10.14 -32.09 -0.68
N ALA A 401 -9.09 -32.76 -0.18
CA ALA A 401 -8.97 -33.22 1.21
C ALA A 401 -7.93 -32.44 2.04
N HIS A 402 -7.93 -31.10 1.97
CA HIS A 402 -7.20 -30.24 2.91
C HIS A 402 -8.04 -29.94 4.16
N LEU A 403 -7.36 -29.58 5.26
CA LEU A 403 -7.96 -29.49 6.60
C LEU A 403 -9.18 -28.56 6.69
N ASP A 404 -9.13 -27.47 5.93
CA ASP A 404 -10.11 -26.39 5.85
C ASP A 404 -11.23 -26.66 4.84
N HIS A 405 -11.15 -27.75 4.08
CA HIS A 405 -12.21 -28.16 3.15
C HIS A 405 -12.94 -29.42 3.59
N MET A 406 -12.31 -30.29 4.39
CA MET A 406 -12.89 -31.59 4.75
C MET A 406 -13.14 -31.80 6.26
N GLY A 407 -12.88 -30.81 7.10
CA GLY A 407 -12.83 -30.98 8.55
C GLY A 407 -14.13 -31.54 9.16
N SER A 408 -15.31 -31.09 8.70
CA SER A 408 -16.60 -31.65 9.13
C SER A 408 -17.04 -32.89 8.33
N ALA A 409 -16.26 -33.41 7.38
CA ALA A 409 -16.69 -34.49 6.49
C ALA A 409 -17.08 -35.77 7.24
N HIS A 410 -16.46 -36.01 8.39
CA HIS A 410 -16.72 -37.15 9.26
C HIS A 410 -18.13 -37.15 9.89
N GLU A 411 -18.84 -36.00 9.86
CA GLU A 411 -20.21 -35.87 10.37
C GLU A 411 -21.28 -36.30 9.36
N PHE A 412 -20.94 -36.33 8.07
CA PHE A 412 -21.91 -36.52 6.98
C PHE A 412 -22.20 -38.00 6.72
N GLY A 413 -23.47 -38.31 6.46
CA GLY A 413 -23.89 -39.66 6.06
C GLY A 413 -23.47 -40.03 4.62
N GLU A 414 -23.32 -39.04 3.74
CA GLU A 414 -22.89 -39.21 2.35
C GLU A 414 -21.76 -38.23 2.00
N VAL A 415 -20.60 -38.78 1.60
CA VAL A 415 -19.39 -38.04 1.23
C VAL A 415 -18.91 -38.49 -0.14
N TRP A 416 -18.93 -37.58 -1.10
CA TRP A 416 -18.54 -37.82 -2.48
C TRP A 416 -17.23 -37.09 -2.75
N ALA A 417 -16.21 -37.81 -3.20
CA ALA A 417 -14.88 -37.25 -3.41
C ALA A 417 -14.14 -38.03 -4.49
N HIS A 418 -13.12 -37.41 -5.08
CA HIS A 418 -12.24 -38.11 -6.01
C HIS A 418 -11.40 -39.18 -5.27
N PRO A 419 -11.17 -40.38 -5.85
CA PRO A 419 -10.40 -41.46 -5.20
C PRO A 419 -8.94 -41.15 -4.85
N LEU A 420 -8.36 -40.12 -5.49
CA LEU A 420 -6.98 -39.69 -5.21
C LEU A 420 -6.88 -38.75 -3.99
N GLU A 421 -8.01 -38.31 -3.45
CA GLU A 421 -8.05 -37.53 -2.21
C GLU A 421 -8.05 -38.46 -1.00
N ALA A 422 -7.21 -38.14 -0.03
CA ALA A 422 -6.97 -38.95 1.17
C ALA A 422 -8.06 -38.76 2.23
N VAL A 423 -9.33 -38.92 1.85
CA VAL A 423 -10.49 -38.68 2.73
C VAL A 423 -10.52 -39.66 3.92
N GLU A 424 -10.13 -40.91 3.68
CA GLU A 424 -10.06 -41.96 4.71
C GLU A 424 -8.78 -41.92 5.57
N ASP A 425 -7.76 -41.16 5.14
CA ASP A 425 -6.47 -41.02 5.84
C ASP A 425 -5.88 -39.61 5.59
N PRO A 426 -6.52 -38.56 6.12
CA PRO A 426 -6.19 -37.18 5.78
C PRO A 426 -4.79 -36.82 6.29
N ALA A 427 -4.16 -35.89 5.57
CA ALA A 427 -2.87 -35.34 6.00
C ALA A 427 -2.98 -34.75 7.42
N PRO A 428 -1.89 -34.76 8.21
CA PRO A 428 -1.88 -34.11 9.52
C PRO A 428 -2.19 -32.62 9.36
N GLY A 429 -3.29 -32.16 9.97
CA GLY A 429 -3.64 -30.74 10.08
C GLY A 429 -3.37 -30.23 11.49
N SER A 430 -3.06 -28.93 11.61
CA SER A 430 -2.90 -28.24 12.88
C SER A 430 -3.49 -26.85 12.82
N LEU A 431 -4.08 -26.41 13.94
CA LEU A 431 -4.49 -25.02 14.15
C LEU A 431 -3.38 -24.18 14.79
N LEU A 432 -2.22 -24.77 15.05
CA LEU A 432 -1.05 -24.06 15.53
C LEU A 432 -0.19 -23.66 14.34
N GLY A 433 -0.02 -22.35 14.12
CA GLY A 433 0.67 -21.84 12.94
C GLY A 433 2.09 -22.40 12.76
N PRO A 434 2.95 -22.43 13.79
CA PRO A 434 4.29 -23.00 13.66
C PRO A 434 4.29 -24.50 13.30
N VAL A 435 3.30 -25.26 13.77
CA VAL A 435 3.19 -26.69 13.47
C VAL A 435 2.70 -26.88 12.03
N LEU A 436 1.68 -26.13 11.62
CA LEU A 436 1.15 -26.20 10.26
C LEU A 436 2.20 -25.74 9.23
N ALA A 437 2.92 -24.64 9.49
CA ALA A 437 4.00 -24.17 8.62
C ALA A 437 5.07 -25.24 8.42
N ALA A 438 5.47 -25.94 9.50
CA ALA A 438 6.42 -27.05 9.41
C ALA A 438 5.86 -28.24 8.62
N GLN A 439 4.57 -28.58 8.79
CA GLN A 439 3.90 -29.65 8.05
C GLN A 439 3.81 -29.35 6.55
N LEU A 440 3.55 -28.09 6.19
CA LEU A 440 3.44 -27.63 4.81
C LEU A 440 4.80 -27.29 4.17
N GLY A 441 5.89 -27.31 4.94
CA GLY A 441 7.23 -26.94 4.46
C GLY A 441 7.38 -25.44 4.14
N LEU A 442 6.60 -24.58 4.78
CA LEU A 442 6.60 -23.14 4.55
C LEU A 442 7.64 -22.44 5.44
N ASP A 443 8.53 -21.66 4.83
CA ASP A 443 9.49 -20.80 5.56
C ASP A 443 8.87 -19.42 5.82
N VAL A 444 7.77 -19.40 6.56
CA VAL A 444 7.01 -18.19 6.91
C VAL A 444 6.68 -18.17 8.40
N THR A 445 6.72 -16.98 8.99
CA THR A 445 6.24 -16.80 10.37
C THR A 445 4.73 -16.77 10.39
N MET A 446 4.11 -17.72 11.09
CA MET A 446 2.65 -17.78 11.29
C MET A 446 2.27 -17.38 12.72
N PRO A 447 1.03 -16.90 12.94
CA PRO A 447 0.47 -16.71 14.29
C PRO A 447 0.51 -17.99 15.12
N ALA A 448 0.53 -17.88 16.44
CA ALA A 448 0.52 -19.05 17.33
C ALA A 448 -0.72 -19.93 17.10
N HIS A 449 -1.90 -19.30 17.04
CA HIS A 449 -3.17 -19.94 16.69
C HIS A 449 -3.72 -19.40 15.36
N LEU A 450 -4.23 -20.31 14.54
CA LEU A 450 -4.91 -20.01 13.27
C LEU A 450 -6.42 -19.76 13.44
N LEU A 451 -6.89 -19.77 14.69
CA LEU A 451 -8.21 -19.31 15.07
C LEU A 451 -8.15 -17.92 15.72
N LYS A 452 -9.26 -17.19 15.62
CA LYS A 452 -9.56 -15.91 16.28
C LYS A 452 -10.42 -16.10 17.54
N ALA A 453 -11.07 -17.26 17.69
CA ALA A 453 -11.93 -17.64 18.81
C ALA A 453 -11.95 -19.18 18.98
N ARG A 454 -12.54 -19.69 20.06
CA ARG A 454 -12.87 -21.11 20.24
C ARG A 454 -14.38 -21.34 20.10
N PRO A 455 -14.82 -22.47 19.54
CA PRO A 455 -16.24 -22.78 19.39
C PRO A 455 -16.93 -23.03 20.73
N ASP A 456 -16.21 -23.55 21.72
CA ASP A 456 -16.68 -23.71 23.09
C ASP A 456 -15.52 -23.59 24.08
N VAL A 457 -15.83 -23.66 25.39
CA VAL A 457 -14.85 -23.47 26.47
C VAL A 457 -13.87 -24.65 26.61
N ASP A 458 -14.29 -25.84 26.20
CA ASP A 458 -13.56 -27.10 26.32
C ASP A 458 -12.73 -27.42 25.07
N PHE A 459 -12.92 -26.69 23.98
CA PHE A 459 -12.15 -26.84 22.75
C PHE A 459 -10.68 -26.45 22.96
N ASP A 460 -9.79 -27.40 22.72
CA ASP A 460 -8.34 -27.22 22.76
C ASP A 460 -7.75 -27.26 21.32
N PRO A 461 -7.31 -26.13 20.75
CA PRO A 461 -6.70 -26.06 19.43
C PRO A 461 -5.45 -26.94 19.25
N GLU A 462 -4.70 -27.25 20.32
CA GLU A 462 -3.50 -28.08 20.24
C GLU A 462 -3.82 -29.55 19.93
N THR A 463 -5.00 -30.00 20.36
CA THR A 463 -5.49 -31.37 20.17
C THR A 463 -6.20 -31.57 18.83
N TYR A 464 -6.52 -30.48 18.12
CA TYR A 464 -7.23 -30.54 16.84
C TYR A 464 -6.49 -31.42 15.84
N ARG A 465 -7.22 -32.34 15.20
CA ARG A 465 -6.76 -33.13 14.07
C ARG A 465 -7.92 -33.27 13.08
N VAL A 466 -7.61 -33.28 11.79
CA VAL A 466 -8.58 -33.61 10.74
C VAL A 466 -9.04 -35.03 10.97
N ARG A 467 -10.35 -35.24 11.06
CA ARG A 467 -10.94 -36.55 11.30
C ARG A 467 -11.15 -37.27 9.97
N PRO A 468 -10.76 -38.55 9.84
CA PRO A 468 -11.08 -39.35 8.67
C PRO A 468 -12.58 -39.41 8.42
N ALA A 469 -12.97 -39.40 7.15
CA ALA A 469 -14.35 -39.60 6.74
C ALA A 469 -14.46 -40.79 5.79
N ARG A 470 -15.65 -41.39 5.69
CA ARG A 470 -15.90 -42.50 4.77
C ARG A 470 -16.43 -41.96 3.45
N ARG A 471 -15.64 -42.03 2.38
CA ARG A 471 -16.14 -41.79 1.02
C ARG A 471 -17.24 -42.81 0.68
N THR A 472 -18.45 -42.33 0.42
CA THR A 472 -19.61 -43.15 0.05
C THR A 472 -19.77 -43.27 -1.46
N ARG A 473 -19.24 -42.30 -2.23
CA ARG A 473 -19.19 -42.33 -3.70
C ARG A 473 -17.85 -41.82 -4.19
N ALA A 474 -17.24 -42.56 -5.11
CA ALA A 474 -16.10 -42.09 -5.89
C ALA A 474 -16.60 -41.17 -7.02
N LEU A 475 -16.02 -39.98 -7.12
CA LEU A 475 -16.24 -39.08 -8.24
C LEU A 475 -15.14 -39.26 -9.30
N ALA A 476 -15.53 -39.28 -10.56
CA ALA A 476 -14.63 -39.31 -11.71
C ALA A 476 -14.83 -38.08 -12.61
N ASP A 477 -13.85 -37.81 -13.45
CA ASP A 477 -13.97 -36.78 -14.48
C ASP A 477 -15.18 -37.04 -15.40
N GLY A 478 -16.02 -36.03 -15.59
CA GLY A 478 -17.22 -36.10 -16.40
C GLY A 478 -18.46 -36.67 -15.70
N ASP A 479 -18.35 -37.09 -14.43
CA ASP A 479 -19.53 -37.45 -13.63
C ASP A 479 -20.49 -36.27 -13.51
N VAL A 480 -21.77 -36.59 -13.29
CA VAL A 480 -22.80 -35.58 -13.02
C VAL A 480 -23.33 -35.74 -11.60
N VAL A 481 -23.33 -34.64 -10.87
CA VAL A 481 -24.03 -34.45 -9.60
C VAL A 481 -25.42 -33.92 -9.92
N ASP A 482 -26.39 -34.83 -9.97
CA ASP A 482 -27.79 -34.53 -10.32
C ASP A 482 -28.61 -34.20 -9.06
N LEU A 483 -29.10 -32.96 -9.02
CA LEU A 483 -29.95 -32.41 -7.97
C LEU A 483 -31.44 -32.41 -8.37
N GLY A 484 -31.78 -32.93 -9.55
CA GLY A 484 -33.12 -33.08 -10.11
C GLY A 484 -33.52 -31.98 -11.09
N ASP A 485 -33.31 -30.72 -10.71
CA ASP A 485 -33.56 -29.51 -11.51
C ASP A 485 -32.30 -28.63 -11.65
N ARG A 486 -31.15 -29.22 -11.32
CA ARG A 486 -29.80 -28.66 -11.46
C ARG A 486 -28.83 -29.82 -11.59
N ALA A 487 -27.87 -29.72 -12.49
CA ALA A 487 -26.92 -30.79 -12.78
C ALA A 487 -25.52 -30.19 -12.90
N LEU A 488 -24.61 -30.63 -12.02
CA LEU A 488 -23.24 -30.12 -11.96
C LEU A 488 -22.31 -31.16 -12.57
N GLN A 489 -21.55 -30.76 -13.59
CA GLN A 489 -20.50 -31.59 -14.17
C GLN A 489 -19.27 -31.57 -13.26
N VAL A 490 -18.79 -32.74 -12.88
CA VAL A 490 -17.53 -32.92 -12.18
C VAL A 490 -16.39 -32.86 -13.19
N LEU A 491 -15.39 -32.04 -12.93
CA LEU A 491 -14.16 -32.01 -13.71
C LEU A 491 -12.97 -32.26 -12.80
N HIS A 492 -12.19 -33.29 -13.10
CA HIS A 492 -10.93 -33.57 -12.42
C HIS A 492 -9.84 -32.64 -12.95
N LEU A 493 -9.37 -31.76 -12.08
CA LEU A 493 -8.44 -30.68 -12.37
C LEU A 493 -7.26 -30.74 -11.38
N PRO A 494 -6.41 -31.78 -11.44
CA PRO A 494 -5.32 -31.98 -10.50
C PRO A 494 -4.25 -30.89 -10.58
N GLY A 495 -3.49 -30.74 -9.51
CA GLY A 495 -2.31 -29.87 -9.47
C GLY A 495 -2.19 -29.05 -8.20
N HIS A 496 -3.32 -28.61 -7.63
CA HIS A 496 -3.36 -28.13 -6.24
C HIS A 496 -3.28 -29.31 -5.27
N SER A 497 -4.11 -30.33 -5.51
CA SER A 497 -4.01 -31.66 -4.92
C SER A 497 -4.12 -32.75 -6.02
N PRO A 498 -3.79 -34.02 -5.73
CA PRO A 498 -3.82 -35.10 -6.72
C PRO A 498 -5.21 -35.37 -7.31
N GLY A 499 -6.25 -35.17 -6.52
CA GLY A 499 -7.64 -35.46 -6.85
C GLY A 499 -8.54 -34.23 -6.89
N SER A 500 -8.00 -33.00 -6.93
CA SER A 500 -8.82 -31.79 -6.97
C SER A 500 -9.88 -31.86 -8.07
N VAL A 501 -11.13 -31.63 -7.71
CA VAL A 501 -12.26 -31.52 -8.65
C VAL A 501 -12.94 -30.16 -8.53
N VAL A 502 -13.56 -29.75 -9.63
CA VAL A 502 -14.49 -28.61 -9.65
C VAL A 502 -15.87 -29.09 -10.08
N LEU A 503 -16.90 -28.34 -9.69
CA LEU A 503 -18.28 -28.57 -10.12
C LEU A 503 -18.72 -27.43 -11.03
N PHE A 504 -19.08 -27.75 -12.27
CA PHE A 504 -19.50 -26.77 -13.27
C PHE A 504 -20.98 -26.93 -13.61
N ASP A 505 -21.76 -25.86 -13.43
CA ASP A 505 -23.14 -25.77 -13.87
C ASP A 505 -23.20 -25.15 -15.28
N ALA A 506 -23.39 -25.99 -16.29
CA ALA A 506 -23.46 -25.53 -17.67
C ALA A 506 -24.74 -24.73 -17.99
N ALA A 507 -25.77 -24.80 -17.14
CA ALA A 507 -27.04 -24.12 -17.38
C ALA A 507 -26.96 -22.61 -17.16
N ASP A 508 -26.16 -22.17 -16.18
CA ASP A 508 -25.98 -20.75 -15.83
C ASP A 508 -24.51 -20.28 -15.84
N GLY A 509 -23.56 -21.17 -16.17
CA GLY A 509 -22.15 -20.85 -16.27
C GLY A 509 -21.45 -20.73 -14.92
N THR A 510 -22.04 -21.22 -13.83
CA THR A 510 -21.45 -21.14 -12.49
C THR A 510 -20.44 -22.26 -12.24
N LEU A 511 -19.30 -21.91 -11.63
CA LEU A 511 -18.24 -22.84 -11.26
C LEU A 511 -18.00 -22.81 -9.75
N PHE A 512 -18.02 -23.97 -9.11
CA PHE A 512 -17.52 -24.15 -7.74
C PHE A 512 -16.12 -24.75 -7.81
N SER A 513 -15.11 -23.93 -7.56
CA SER A 513 -13.73 -24.27 -7.91
C SER A 513 -12.90 -24.89 -6.78
N GLY A 514 -13.36 -24.82 -5.53
CA GLY A 514 -12.49 -25.08 -4.39
C GLY A 514 -11.20 -24.27 -4.54
N ASP A 515 -10.07 -24.95 -4.41
CA ASP A 515 -8.75 -24.33 -4.50
C ASP A 515 -8.08 -24.45 -5.87
N VAL A 516 -8.79 -24.99 -6.87
CA VAL A 516 -8.27 -25.02 -8.24
C VAL A 516 -8.10 -23.60 -8.78
N VAL A 517 -8.99 -22.67 -8.42
CA VAL A 517 -8.81 -21.24 -8.72
C VAL A 517 -9.60 -20.38 -7.73
N TYR A 518 -8.95 -19.35 -7.20
CA TYR A 518 -9.51 -18.30 -6.35
C TYR A 518 -8.74 -17.00 -6.56
N ASP A 519 -9.27 -15.88 -6.05
CA ASP A 519 -8.71 -14.54 -6.30
C ASP A 519 -7.56 -14.18 -5.36
N ASP A 520 -6.53 -15.03 -5.33
CA ASP A 520 -5.28 -14.83 -4.57
C ASP A 520 -4.14 -15.68 -5.18
N GLU A 521 -3.04 -15.88 -4.45
CA GLU A 521 -1.96 -16.78 -4.83
C GLU A 521 -2.45 -18.21 -5.02
N LEU A 522 -2.32 -18.72 -6.24
CA LEU A 522 -2.68 -20.09 -6.60
C LEU A 522 -1.58 -21.07 -6.16
N LEU A 523 -1.87 -21.85 -5.12
CA LEU A 523 -0.90 -22.71 -4.45
C LEU A 523 -0.75 -24.07 -5.17
N ASP A 524 0.44 -24.34 -5.68
CA ASP A 524 0.80 -25.56 -6.43
C ASP A 524 2.01 -26.32 -5.84
N TYR A 525 2.58 -25.79 -4.77
CA TYR A 525 3.80 -26.24 -4.13
C TYR A 525 3.56 -26.87 -2.74
N LEU A 526 2.30 -26.94 -2.30
CA LEU A 526 1.92 -27.64 -1.08
C LEU A 526 2.12 -29.16 -1.24
N PRO A 527 2.21 -29.93 -0.15
CA PRO A 527 2.30 -31.39 -0.22
C PRO A 527 1.17 -32.00 -1.07
N GLY A 528 1.54 -32.66 -2.17
CA GLY A 528 0.60 -33.25 -3.13
C GLY A 528 0.31 -32.39 -4.37
N GLY A 529 0.81 -31.15 -4.40
CA GLY A 529 0.76 -30.27 -5.55
C GLY A 529 1.71 -30.69 -6.68
N ASP A 530 1.34 -30.33 -7.91
CA ASP A 530 2.09 -30.60 -9.14
C ASP A 530 1.88 -29.43 -10.12
N PRO A 531 2.86 -28.52 -10.26
CA PRO A 531 2.75 -27.33 -11.12
C PRO A 531 2.49 -27.65 -12.60
N GLU A 532 3.01 -28.77 -13.13
CA GLU A 532 2.80 -29.14 -14.53
C GLU A 532 1.36 -29.58 -14.77
N ARG A 533 0.83 -30.42 -13.87
CA ARG A 533 -0.59 -30.82 -13.90
C ARG A 533 -1.48 -29.63 -13.66
N TYR A 534 -1.11 -28.74 -12.74
CA TYR A 534 -1.92 -27.57 -12.44
C TYR A 534 -2.03 -26.64 -13.65
N ALA A 535 -0.92 -26.38 -14.34
CA ALA A 535 -0.92 -25.63 -15.58
C ALA A 535 -1.77 -26.29 -16.68
N HIS A 536 -1.83 -27.63 -16.74
CA HIS A 536 -2.73 -28.33 -17.67
C HIS A 536 -4.20 -28.14 -17.27
N SER A 537 -4.53 -28.30 -16.00
CA SER A 537 -5.87 -28.11 -15.43
C SER A 537 -6.39 -26.69 -15.64
N LEU A 538 -5.57 -25.66 -15.42
CA LEU A 538 -5.97 -24.27 -15.63
C LEU A 538 -6.22 -23.94 -17.11
N ARG A 539 -5.48 -24.56 -18.05
CA ARG A 539 -5.79 -24.43 -19.50
C ARG A 539 -7.14 -25.04 -19.84
N ARG A 540 -7.43 -26.23 -19.32
CA ARG A 540 -8.73 -26.89 -19.50
C ARG A 540 -9.86 -26.05 -18.90
N LEU A 541 -9.65 -25.48 -17.72
CA LEU A 541 -10.61 -24.62 -17.04
C LEU A 541 -10.89 -23.33 -17.83
N ARG A 542 -9.86 -22.74 -18.42
CA ARG A 542 -9.97 -21.53 -19.25
C ARG A 542 -10.89 -21.72 -20.46
N ASP A 543 -10.92 -22.92 -21.04
CA ASP A 543 -11.70 -23.21 -22.25
C ASP A 543 -13.21 -23.44 -21.93
N LEU A 544 -13.58 -23.49 -20.65
CA LEU A 544 -14.98 -23.64 -20.25
C LEU A 544 -15.74 -22.30 -20.32
N PRO A 545 -17.05 -22.34 -20.64
CA PRO A 545 -17.88 -21.15 -20.67
C PRO A 545 -18.33 -20.73 -19.27
N VAL A 546 -17.37 -20.44 -18.37
CA VAL A 546 -17.63 -20.01 -16.99
C VAL A 546 -17.97 -18.53 -16.96
N ASP A 547 -19.10 -18.16 -16.35
CA ASP A 547 -19.53 -16.78 -16.14
C ASP A 547 -19.22 -16.28 -14.73
N LEU A 548 -19.43 -17.13 -13.72
CA LEU A 548 -19.25 -16.82 -12.31
C LEU A 548 -18.49 -17.94 -11.61
N VAL A 549 -17.53 -17.59 -10.76
CA VAL A 549 -16.77 -18.51 -9.92
C VAL A 549 -17.12 -18.30 -8.46
N HIS A 550 -17.46 -19.39 -7.79
CA HIS A 550 -17.63 -19.54 -6.35
C HIS A 550 -16.42 -20.33 -5.80
N PRO A 551 -15.39 -19.62 -5.30
CA PRO A 551 -14.13 -20.24 -4.90
C PRO A 551 -14.16 -20.86 -3.49
N GLY A 552 -13.15 -21.69 -3.22
CA GLY A 552 -12.82 -22.19 -1.88
C GLY A 552 -12.45 -21.06 -0.92
N HIS A 553 -11.73 -20.03 -1.39
CA HIS A 553 -11.37 -18.87 -0.58
C HIS A 553 -11.76 -17.54 -1.22
N GLY A 554 -12.11 -16.57 -0.38
CA GLY A 554 -12.40 -15.20 -0.81
C GLY A 554 -13.75 -15.03 -1.51
N PRO A 555 -13.99 -13.86 -2.13
CA PRO A 555 -15.27 -13.54 -2.77
C PRO A 555 -15.42 -14.21 -4.13
N SER A 556 -16.67 -14.33 -4.59
CA SER A 556 -16.98 -14.77 -5.96
C SER A 556 -16.54 -13.75 -7.01
N PHE A 557 -16.13 -14.22 -8.18
CA PHE A 557 -15.62 -13.36 -9.26
C PHE A 557 -16.05 -13.83 -10.65
N GLY A 558 -16.10 -12.90 -11.61
CA GLY A 558 -16.56 -13.17 -12.96
C GLY A 558 -15.48 -13.67 -13.93
N ARG A 559 -15.92 -14.14 -15.10
CA ARG A 559 -15.07 -14.68 -16.20
C ARG A 559 -13.80 -13.90 -16.50
N LYS A 560 -13.88 -12.56 -16.55
CA LYS A 560 -12.71 -11.72 -16.85
C LYS A 560 -11.58 -11.93 -15.83
N ARG A 561 -11.93 -12.01 -14.54
CA ARG A 561 -10.96 -12.21 -13.46
C ARG A 561 -10.42 -13.63 -13.49
N LEU A 562 -11.27 -14.63 -13.70
CA LEU A 562 -10.86 -16.02 -13.93
C LEU A 562 -9.79 -16.13 -15.02
N HIS A 563 -10.05 -15.53 -16.18
CA HIS A 563 -9.12 -15.55 -17.30
C HIS A 563 -7.78 -14.87 -16.97
N GLN A 564 -7.84 -13.75 -16.25
CA GLN A 564 -6.65 -13.03 -15.82
C GLN A 564 -5.78 -13.87 -14.87
N LEU A 565 -6.39 -14.49 -13.85
CA LEU A 565 -5.69 -15.33 -12.88
C LEU A 565 -4.97 -16.50 -13.57
N ILE A 566 -5.67 -17.19 -14.47
CA ILE A 566 -5.10 -18.28 -15.26
C ILE A 566 -3.96 -17.79 -16.15
N ASP A 567 -4.15 -16.68 -16.88
CA ASP A 567 -3.15 -16.14 -17.80
C ASP A 567 -1.90 -15.65 -17.06
N ASP A 568 -2.05 -15.09 -15.87
CA ASP A 568 -0.95 -14.62 -15.04
C ASP A 568 -0.16 -15.81 -14.48
N TYR A 569 -0.82 -16.85 -13.95
CA TYR A 569 -0.16 -18.08 -13.51
C TYR A 569 0.63 -18.75 -14.66
N LEU A 570 -0.01 -18.94 -15.82
CA LEU A 570 0.62 -19.58 -16.98
C LEU A 570 1.79 -18.76 -17.57
N ARG A 571 1.81 -17.44 -17.35
CA ARG A 571 2.92 -16.57 -17.77
C ARG A 571 4.13 -16.72 -16.86
N VAL A 572 3.91 -16.78 -15.54
CA VAL A 572 4.97 -16.92 -14.53
C VAL A 572 5.62 -18.30 -14.61
N GLY A 573 4.84 -19.36 -14.82
CA GLY A 573 5.35 -20.74 -14.95
C GLY A 573 6.29 -20.97 -16.14
N ARG A 574 6.35 -20.08 -17.14
CA ARG A 574 7.34 -20.14 -18.23
C ARG A 574 8.72 -19.56 -17.85
N ALA A 575 8.82 -18.93 -16.68
CA ALA A 575 10.02 -18.24 -16.20
C ALA A 575 10.67 -18.90 -14.96
N ARG A 576 10.09 -19.99 -14.43
CA ARG A 576 10.64 -20.79 -13.34
C ARG A 576 11.42 -21.98 -13.86
#